data_AF-A0A925ZKX6-F1
#
_entry.id   AF-A0A925ZKX6-F1
#
_cell.length_a   1.000
_cell.length_b   1.000
_cell.length_c   1.000
_cell.angle_alpha   90.00
_cell.angle_beta   90.00
_cell.angle_gamma   90.00
#
_symmetry.space_group_name_H-M   'P 1'
#
loop_
_entity.id
_entity.type
_entity.pdbx_description
1 polymer ?
#
loop_
_entity_poly.entity_id
_entity_poly.type
_entity_poly.pdbx_seq_one_letter_code
_entity_poly.pdbx_strand_id
1 'polypeptide(L)'
;ASPEPSAPVESPLVVVEEEPAAPDVGVQRDAERRALRRTTAQQLLAQAQDLSYKDPRRAMSIAQRAIDAYPSQDGWSLLGVTACRSGDSKAARRAFEKLKGRRRDDLASVCVGRGITLK
;
A
#
# COMPACT_ATOMS: atom_id res chain seq x y z
N ALA A 1 -56.02 22.28 58.59
CA ALA A 1 -55.91 22.59 57.16
C ALA A 1 -54.43 22.73 56.83
N SER A 2 -53.83 21.69 56.26
CA SER A 2 -52.48 21.74 55.71
C SER A 2 -52.53 22.38 54.32
N PRO A 3 -51.56 23.23 54.01
CA PRO A 3 -51.07 23.30 52.65
C PRO A 3 -49.55 23.09 52.64
N GLU A 4 -49.14 21.91 52.18
CA GLU A 4 -47.85 21.73 51.52
C GLU A 4 -48.05 22.13 50.04
N PRO A 5 -47.15 22.93 49.46
CA PRO A 5 -46.84 22.69 48.06
C PRO A 5 -45.34 22.53 47.83
N SER A 6 -45.06 21.35 47.30
CA SER A 6 -43.82 20.85 46.74
C SER A 6 -43.13 21.83 45.80
N ALA A 7 -41.82 21.96 45.96
CA ALA A 7 -40.94 22.49 44.93
C ALA A 7 -40.88 21.54 43.73
N PRO A 8 -40.75 22.07 42.50
CA PRO A 8 -39.97 21.40 41.49
C PRO A 8 -38.64 22.13 41.28
N VAL A 9 -37.58 21.39 41.52
CA VAL A 9 -36.21 21.72 41.14
C VAL A 9 -36.12 21.67 39.61
N GLU A 10 -36.03 22.83 38.97
CA GLU A 10 -35.69 22.89 37.55
C GLU A 10 -34.16 22.96 37.44
N SER A 11 -33.53 21.78 37.44
CA SER A 11 -32.14 21.65 37.00
C SER A 11 -32.09 22.02 35.53
N PRO A 12 -31.27 23.01 35.11
CA PRO A 12 -31.06 23.22 33.69
C PRO A 12 -30.45 21.93 33.11
N LEU A 13 -31.09 21.42 32.07
CA LEU A 13 -30.56 20.40 31.18
C LEU A 13 -29.12 20.81 30.82
N VAL A 14 -28.15 20.12 31.41
CA VAL A 14 -26.80 20.08 30.89
C VAL A 14 -26.94 19.33 29.58
N VAL A 15 -27.05 20.07 28.48
CA VAL A 15 -26.79 19.53 27.16
C VAL A 15 -25.33 19.10 27.20
N VAL A 16 -25.12 17.83 27.50
CA VAL A 16 -23.87 17.16 27.18
C VAL A 16 -23.89 17.08 25.66
N GLU A 17 -23.47 18.17 25.01
CA GLU A 17 -22.97 18.07 23.65
C GLU A 17 -21.88 17.03 23.72
N GLU A 18 -22.19 15.85 23.18
CA GLU A 18 -21.25 14.78 22.90
C GLU A 18 -20.19 15.39 22.00
N GLU A 19 -19.15 15.94 22.62
CA GLU A 19 -17.93 16.41 21.98
C GLU A 19 -17.49 15.24 21.09
N PRO A 20 -17.46 15.41 19.76
CA PRO A 20 -17.21 14.30 18.87
C PRO A 20 -15.84 13.75 19.23
N ALA A 21 -15.82 12.51 19.73
CA ALA A 21 -14.62 11.81 20.17
C ALA A 21 -13.51 12.01 19.13
N ALA A 22 -12.54 12.84 19.47
CA ALA A 22 -11.41 13.13 18.62
C ALA A 22 -10.73 11.79 18.26
N PRO A 23 -10.48 11.50 16.98
CA PRO A 23 -9.82 10.27 16.61
C PRO A 23 -8.41 10.26 17.25
N ASP A 24 -8.04 9.13 17.84
CA ASP A 24 -6.75 8.93 18.50
C ASP A 24 -5.59 9.43 17.61
N VAL A 25 -4.94 10.53 18.05
CA VAL A 25 -3.94 11.28 17.26
C VAL A 25 -2.74 10.40 16.86
N GLY A 26 -2.48 9.32 17.61
CA GLY A 26 -1.46 8.33 17.27
C GLY A 26 -1.86 7.47 16.07
N VAL A 27 -3.08 6.92 16.09
CA VAL A 27 -3.62 6.08 15.00
C VAL A 27 -3.72 6.87 13.69
N GLN A 28 -4.13 8.14 13.75
CA GLN A 28 -4.20 9.00 12.57
C GLN A 28 -2.83 9.24 11.92
N ARG A 29 -1.80 9.55 12.71
CA ARG A 29 -0.43 9.77 12.19
C ARG A 29 0.16 8.52 11.54
N ASP A 30 -0.14 7.33 12.06
CA ASP A 30 0.29 6.07 11.45
C ASP A 30 -0.45 5.76 10.14
N ALA A 31 -1.76 6.01 10.09
CA ALA A 31 -2.54 5.86 8.87
C ALA A 31 -2.05 6.80 7.76
N GLU A 32 -1.78 8.06 8.09
CA GLU A 32 -1.28 9.07 7.14
C GLU A 32 0.11 8.71 6.61
N ARG A 33 1.01 8.21 7.48
CA ARG A 33 2.35 7.76 7.09
C ARG A 33 2.29 6.54 6.17
N ARG A 34 1.36 5.62 6.40
CA ARG A 34 1.11 4.47 5.52
C ARG A 34 0.55 4.92 4.17
N ALA A 35 -0.40 5.86 4.17
CA ALA A 35 -0.95 6.44 2.95
C ALA A 35 0.15 7.11 2.12
N LEU A 36 1.01 7.94 2.75
CA LEU A 36 2.14 8.57 2.08
C LEU A 36 3.07 7.55 1.44
N ARG A 37 3.48 6.52 2.18
CA ARG A 37 4.32 5.43 1.66
C ARG A 37 3.70 4.74 0.46
N ARG A 38 2.39 4.49 0.50
CA ARG A 38 1.65 3.90 -0.63
C ARG A 38 1.66 4.82 -1.84
N THR A 39 1.39 6.11 -1.67
CA THR A 39 1.42 7.10 -2.76
C THR A 39 2.82 7.22 -3.36
N THR A 40 3.86 7.30 -2.53
CA THR A 40 5.26 7.29 -2.98
C THR A 40 5.59 6.03 -3.78
N ALA A 41 5.17 4.85 -3.29
CA ALA A 41 5.39 3.60 -4.02
C ALA A 41 4.68 3.63 -5.38
N GLN A 42 3.43 4.11 -5.47
CA GLN A 42 2.71 4.22 -6.74
C GLN A 42 3.41 5.14 -7.74
N GLN A 43 3.94 6.29 -7.28
CA GLN A 43 4.72 7.20 -8.14
C GLN A 43 6.00 6.53 -8.66
N LEU A 44 6.71 5.80 -7.79
CA LEU A 44 7.91 5.05 -8.18
C LEU A 44 7.57 3.94 -9.20
N LEU A 45 6.44 3.24 -9.04
CA LEU A 45 6.01 2.23 -10.00
C LEU A 45 5.69 2.82 -11.36
N ALA A 46 4.98 3.96 -11.41
CA ALA A 46 4.72 4.65 -12.66
C ALA A 46 6.01 5.06 -13.38
N GLN A 47 6.99 5.57 -12.64
CA GLN A 47 8.31 5.92 -13.18
C GLN A 47 9.08 4.69 -13.67
N ALA A 48 9.09 3.61 -12.89
CA ALA A 48 9.71 2.35 -13.30
C ALA A 48 9.03 1.76 -14.55
N GLN A 49 7.73 1.94 -14.71
CA GLN A 49 6.99 1.44 -15.85
C GLN A 49 7.36 2.18 -17.15
N ASP A 50 7.49 3.51 -17.12
CA ASP A 50 8.01 4.28 -18.28
C ASP A 50 9.42 3.83 -18.67
N LEU A 51 10.27 3.60 -17.66
CA LEU A 51 11.66 3.19 -17.86
C LEU A 51 11.80 1.71 -18.23
N SER A 52 10.77 0.88 -18.05
CA SER A 52 10.87 -0.58 -18.24
C SER A 52 11.22 -1.02 -19.66
N TYR A 53 10.97 -0.15 -20.66
CA TYR A 53 11.32 -0.38 -22.07
C TYR A 53 12.62 0.31 -22.47
N LYS A 54 12.93 1.46 -21.87
CA LYS A 54 14.12 2.27 -22.20
C LYS A 54 15.37 1.78 -21.45
N ASP A 55 15.22 1.54 -20.15
CA ASP A 55 16.28 1.22 -19.21
C ASP A 55 15.79 0.19 -18.16
N PRO A 56 15.75 -1.11 -18.50
CA PRO A 56 15.21 -2.13 -17.61
C PRO A 56 15.98 -2.24 -16.28
N ARG A 57 17.29 -1.97 -16.29
CA ARG A 57 18.11 -1.95 -15.07
C ARG A 57 17.71 -0.84 -14.11
N ARG A 58 17.49 0.39 -14.61
CA ARG A 58 17.02 1.51 -13.77
C ARG A 58 15.60 1.29 -13.29
N ALA A 59 14.72 0.80 -14.18
CA ALA A 59 13.35 0.44 -13.83
C ALA A 59 13.31 -0.58 -12.68
N MET A 60 14.16 -1.60 -12.71
CA MET A 60 14.28 -2.59 -11.64
C MET A 60 14.68 -1.94 -10.30
N SER A 61 15.69 -1.06 -10.29
CA SER A 61 16.10 -0.34 -9.07
C SER A 61 14.99 0.54 -8.50
N ILE A 62 14.20 1.20 -9.35
CA ILE A 62 13.08 2.04 -8.93
C ILE A 62 11.92 1.18 -8.41
N ALA A 63 11.60 0.07 -9.09
CA ALA A 63 10.60 -0.89 -8.64
C ALA A 63 10.97 -1.49 -7.28
N GLN A 64 12.25 -1.78 -7.03
CA GLN A 64 12.73 -2.23 -5.73
C GLN A 64 12.47 -1.16 -4.65
N ARG A 65 12.82 0.10 -4.90
CA ARG A 65 12.50 1.21 -3.98
C ARG A 65 11.00 1.35 -3.71
N ALA A 66 10.16 1.11 -4.70
CA ALA A 66 8.71 1.13 -4.54
C ALA A 66 8.24 0.03 -3.58
N ILE A 67 8.79 -1.17 -3.72
CA ILE A 67 8.50 -2.32 -2.83
C ILE A 67 8.99 -2.05 -1.40
N ASP A 68 10.19 -1.47 -1.24
CA ASP A 68 10.74 -1.10 0.06
C ASP A 68 9.89 -0.03 0.76
N ALA A 69 9.30 0.90 0.00
CA ALA A 69 8.36 1.89 0.53
C ALA A 69 7.00 1.26 0.89
N TYR A 70 6.43 0.47 -0.03
CA TYR A 70 5.17 -0.23 0.18
C TYR A 70 5.12 -1.52 -0.68
N PRO A 71 5.27 -2.71 -0.06
CA PRO A 71 5.28 -3.96 -0.80
C PRO A 71 3.88 -4.25 -1.35
N SER A 72 3.80 -4.38 -2.68
CA SER A 72 2.54 -4.61 -3.40
C SER A 72 2.75 -5.63 -4.51
N GLN A 73 1.66 -6.31 -4.90
CA GLN A 73 1.69 -7.24 -6.03
C GLN A 73 2.10 -6.54 -7.34
N ASP A 74 1.74 -5.26 -7.52
CA ASP A 74 2.14 -4.47 -8.69
C ASP A 74 3.65 -4.23 -8.72
N GLY A 75 4.23 -3.88 -7.56
CA GLY A 75 5.68 -3.71 -7.44
C GLY A 75 6.46 -4.98 -7.74
N TRP A 76 6.07 -6.11 -7.17
CA TRP A 76 6.72 -7.39 -7.46
C TRP A 76 6.55 -7.81 -8.92
N SER A 77 5.38 -7.56 -9.52
CA SER A 77 5.15 -7.86 -10.94
C SER A 77 6.06 -7.04 -11.84
N LEU A 78 6.18 -5.73 -11.59
CA LEU A 78 7.03 -4.85 -12.39
C LEU A 78 8.51 -5.17 -12.20
N LEU A 79 8.95 -5.46 -10.97
CA LEU A 79 10.30 -5.92 -10.67
C LEU A 79 10.62 -7.21 -11.43
N GLY A 80 9.71 -8.18 -11.41
CA GLY A 80 9.90 -9.45 -12.11
C GLY A 80 10.00 -9.27 -13.62
N VAL A 81 9.09 -8.51 -14.23
CA VAL A 81 9.08 -8.27 -15.68
C VAL A 81 10.34 -7.53 -16.13
N THR A 82 10.75 -6.51 -15.38
CA THR A 82 11.98 -5.77 -15.68
C THR A 82 13.22 -6.62 -15.48
N ALA A 83 13.27 -7.46 -14.43
CA ALA A 83 14.33 -8.43 -14.20
C ALA A 83 14.44 -9.46 -15.35
N CYS A 84 13.33 -10.00 -15.82
CA CYS A 84 13.35 -10.93 -16.96
C CYS A 84 13.79 -10.26 -18.26
N ARG A 85 13.52 -8.96 -18.41
CA ARG A 85 14.01 -8.17 -19.54
C ARG A 85 15.50 -7.86 -19.46
N SER A 86 16.03 -7.60 -18.27
CA SER A 86 17.45 -7.32 -18.05
C SER A 86 18.32 -8.58 -17.96
N GLY A 87 17.71 -9.78 -17.96
CA GLY A 87 18.41 -11.06 -17.80
C GLY A 87 18.72 -11.43 -16.35
N ASP A 88 18.11 -10.74 -15.39
CA ASP A 88 18.38 -10.89 -13.96
C ASP A 88 17.51 -12.00 -13.34
N SER A 89 17.87 -13.25 -13.63
CA SER A 89 17.14 -14.44 -13.19
C SER A 89 16.94 -14.51 -11.67
N LYS A 90 17.87 -13.95 -10.87
CA LYS A 90 17.76 -13.91 -9.40
C LYS A 90 16.62 -13.00 -8.95
N ALA A 91 16.56 -11.77 -9.46
CA ALA A 91 15.52 -10.82 -9.11
C ALA A 91 14.15 -11.29 -9.62
N ALA A 92 14.10 -11.91 -10.81
CA ALA A 92 12.90 -12.50 -11.36
C ALA A 92 12.32 -13.61 -10.46
N ARG A 93 13.16 -14.52 -9.96
CA ARG A 93 12.74 -15.57 -9.02
C ARG A 93 12.21 -15.00 -7.72
N ARG A 94 12.93 -14.03 -7.14
CA ARG A 94 12.48 -13.36 -5.90
C ARG A 94 11.10 -12.71 -6.08
N ALA A 95 10.86 -12.06 -7.23
CA ALA A 95 9.56 -11.51 -7.56
C ALA A 95 8.49 -12.61 -7.69
N PHE A 96 8.80 -13.71 -8.39
CA PHE A 96 7.91 -14.84 -8.58
C PHE A 96 7.45 -15.49 -7.26
N GLU A 97 8.34 -15.62 -6.28
CA GLU A 97 8.03 -16.14 -4.94
C GLU A 97 7.06 -15.22 -4.15
N LYS A 98 7.05 -13.92 -4.45
CA LYS A 98 6.18 -12.94 -3.78
C LYS A 98 4.85 -12.75 -4.50
N LEU A 99 4.79 -13.07 -5.79
CA LEU A 99 3.57 -13.02 -6.58
C LEU A 99 2.67 -14.21 -6.30
N LYS A 100 1.36 -14.00 -6.47
CA LYS A 100 0.34 -15.04 -6.28
C LYS A 100 -0.68 -15.02 -7.41
N GLY A 101 -1.26 -16.19 -7.68
CA GLY A 101 -2.29 -16.37 -8.71
C GLY A 101 -1.83 -15.88 -10.08
N ARG A 102 -2.75 -15.29 -10.83
CA ARG A 102 -2.57 -14.88 -12.23
C ARG A 102 -1.27 -14.11 -12.51
N ARG A 103 -0.89 -13.17 -11.63
CA ARG A 103 0.32 -12.36 -11.79
C ARG A 103 1.61 -13.18 -11.76
N ARG A 104 1.61 -14.26 -10.98
CA ARG A 104 2.73 -15.20 -10.90
C ARG A 104 2.87 -15.97 -12.22
N ASP A 105 1.75 -16.47 -12.75
CA ASP A 105 1.70 -17.19 -14.03
C ASP A 105 2.07 -16.29 -15.22
N ASP A 106 1.57 -15.05 -15.22
CA ASP A 106 1.92 -14.03 -16.22
C ASP A 106 3.44 -13.76 -16.19
N LEU A 107 4.03 -13.63 -15.01
CA LEU A 107 5.48 -13.45 -14.88
C LEU A 107 6.26 -14.65 -15.42
N ALA A 108 5.90 -15.88 -15.03
CA ALA A 108 6.54 -17.09 -15.56
C ALA A 108 6.53 -17.11 -17.10
N SER A 109 5.38 -16.77 -17.70
CA SER A 109 5.22 -16.75 -19.16
C SER A 109 6.16 -15.73 -19.82
N VAL A 110 6.26 -14.51 -19.27
CA VAL A 110 7.17 -13.47 -19.77
C VAL A 110 8.64 -13.92 -19.69
N CYS A 111 9.01 -14.58 -18.59
CA CYS A 111 10.39 -14.99 -18.34
C CYS A 111 10.81 -16.19 -19.20
N VAL A 112 9.90 -17.13 -19.49
CA VAL A 112 10.14 -18.24 -20.41
C VAL A 112 10.47 -17.73 -21.81
N GLY A 113 9.77 -16.71 -22.29
CA GLY A 113 10.09 -16.04 -23.57
C GLY A 113 11.47 -15.39 -23.62
N ARG A 114 12.16 -15.28 -22.47
CA ARG A 114 13.54 -14.79 -22.33
C ARG A 114 14.54 -15.87 -21.93
N GLY A 115 14.12 -17.15 -21.96
CA GLY A 115 14.95 -18.29 -21.58
C GLY A 115 15.16 -18.44 -20.06
N ILE A 116 14.38 -17.72 -19.24
CA ILE A 116 14.46 -17.77 -17.79
C ILE A 116 13.30 -18.62 -17.27
N THR A 117 13.60 -19.85 -16.86
CA THR A 117 12.61 -20.72 -16.24
C THR A 117 12.45 -20.40 -14.75
N LEU A 118 11.27 -19.90 -14.39
CA LEU A 118 10.82 -19.70 -13.02
C LEU A 118 10.01 -20.93 -12.62
N LYS A 119 10.50 -21.70 -11.66
CA LYS A 119 9.90 -22.92 -11.15
C LYS A 119 9.99 -22.91 -9.63
#